data_AF-A0AAW8F3V8-F1
#
_entry.id   AF-A0AAW8F3V8-F1
#
_cell.length_a   1.000
_cell.length_b   1.000
_cell.length_c   1.000
_cell.angle_alpha   90.00
_cell.angle_beta   90.00
_cell.angle_gamma   90.00
#
_symmetry.space_group_name_H-M   'P 1'
#
loop_
_entity.id
_entity.type
_entity.pdbx_description
1 polymer ?
#
loop_
_entity_poly.entity_id
_entity_poly.type
_entity_poly.pdbx_seq_one_letter_code
_entity_poly.pdbx_strand_id
1 'polypeptide(L)' 'MPERRRYPSDLSDASWELVEPILTAWRAERRGRGLDIGRPPNHDLRSLLDAVLCVNRTGIPWRYLPHGAVTLIDRVA' A
#
# COMPACT_ATOMS: atom_id res chain seq x y z
N MET A 1 -15.60 3.83 -5.39
CA MET A 1 -14.48 4.05 -4.44
C MET A 1 -14.19 5.53 -4.44
N PRO A 2 -14.19 6.23 -3.30
CA PRO A 2 -13.98 7.68 -3.29
C PRO A 2 -12.60 7.97 -3.88
N GLU A 3 -12.55 8.96 -4.75
CA GLU A 3 -11.34 9.36 -5.47
C GLU A 3 -10.27 9.78 -4.46
N ARG A 4 -9.19 9.00 -4.36
CA ARG A 4 -8.10 9.27 -3.43
C ARG A 4 -7.38 10.54 -3.90
N ARG A 5 -7.27 11.54 -3.03
CA ARG A 5 -6.45 12.73 -3.32
C ARG A 5 -5.00 12.28 -3.48
N ARG A 6 -4.44 12.42 -4.68
CA ARG A 6 -3.05 12.01 -4.98
C ARG A 6 -2.08 12.74 -4.07
N TYR A 7 -1.08 12.04 -3.54
CA TYR A 7 0.02 12.72 -2.86
C TYR A 7 0.98 13.32 -3.91
N PRO A 8 1.66 14.44 -3.60
CA PRO A 8 2.77 14.92 -4.42
C PRO A 8 3.92 13.91 -4.56
N SER A 9 3.94 12.87 -3.72
CA SER A 9 4.89 11.76 -3.72
C SER A 9 4.40 10.51 -4.46
N ASP A 10 3.20 10.53 -5.04
CA ASP A 10 2.64 9.37 -5.75
C ASP A 10 3.54 8.98 -6.94
N LEU A 11 3.63 7.67 -7.19
CA LEU A 11 4.32 7.19 -8.39
C LEU A 11 3.54 7.55 -9.65
N SER A 12 4.29 7.90 -10.68
CA SER A 12 3.76 7.97 -12.04
C SER A 12 3.24 6.60 -12.48
N ASP A 13 2.27 6.57 -13.39
CA ASP A 13 1.73 5.32 -13.92
C ASP A 13 2.81 4.45 -14.57
N ALA A 14 3.75 5.07 -15.30
CA ALA A 14 4.88 4.36 -15.92
C ALA A 14 5.83 3.73 -14.88
N SER A 15 6.09 4.41 -13.77
CA SER A 15 6.89 3.83 -12.68
C SER A 15 6.13 2.74 -11.94
N TRP A 16 4.81 2.87 -11.83
CA TRP A 16 3.95 1.86 -11.23
C TRP A 16 3.95 0.55 -12.03
N GLU A 17 3.86 0.63 -13.36
CA GLU A 17 3.90 -0.55 -14.25
C GLU A 17 5.15 -1.42 -14.07
N LEU A 18 6.28 -0.82 -13.68
CA LEU A 18 7.53 -1.54 -13.43
C LEU A 18 7.53 -2.26 -12.06
N VAL A 19 6.85 -1.70 -11.06
CA VAL A 19 6.88 -2.18 -9.67
C VAL A 19 5.70 -3.11 -9.37
N GLU A 20 4.56 -2.91 -10.02
CA GLU A 20 3.34 -3.68 -9.83
C GLU A 20 3.53 -5.20 -9.94
N PRO A 21 4.24 -5.75 -10.95
CA PRO A 21 4.39 -7.20 -11.10
C PRO A 21 5.14 -7.81 -9.91
N ILE A 22 6.15 -7.09 -9.39
CA ILE A 22 6.97 -7.52 -8.26
C ILE A 22 6.13 -7.58 -6.98
N LEU A 23 5.36 -6.52 -6.71
CA LEU A 23 4.50 -6.45 -5.53
C LEU A 23 3.35 -7.46 -5.59
N THR A 24 2.82 -7.71 -6.79
CA THR A 24 1.75 -8.69 -7.01
C THR A 24 2.27 -10.10 -6.80
N ALA A 25 3.43 -10.45 -7.36
CA ALA A 25 4.07 -11.75 -7.15
C ALA A 25 4.38 -11.99 -5.67
N TRP A 26 4.96 -11.00 -5.00
CA TRP A 26 5.22 -11.03 -3.56
C TRP A 26 3.96 -11.27 -2.71
N ARG A 27 2.84 -10.61 -3.07
CA ARG A 27 1.56 -10.77 -2.37
C ARG A 27 0.99 -12.17 -2.59
N ALA A 28 1.08 -12.70 -3.82
CA ALA A 28 0.63 -14.05 -4.15
C ALA A 28 1.44 -15.11 -3.38
N GLU A 29 2.77 -14.98 -3.35
CA GLU A 29 3.66 -15.86 -2.59
C GLU A 29 3.33 -15.85 -1.09
N ARG A 30 3.13 -14.66 -0.50
CA ARG A 30 2.74 -14.53 0.91
C ARG A 30 1.39 -15.18 1.20
N ARG A 31 0.42 -15.05 0.30
CA ARG A 31 -0.89 -15.72 0.46
C ARG A 31 -0.75 -17.23 0.35
N GLY A 32 0.03 -17.74 -0.61
CA GLY A 32 0.25 -19.18 -0.77
C GLY A 32 0.97 -19.85 0.41
N ARG A 33 1.75 -19.08 1.19
CA ARG A 33 2.40 -19.55 2.42
C ARG A 33 1.58 -19.29 3.69
N GLY A 34 0.55 -18.47 3.60
CA GLY A 34 -0.33 -18.16 4.74
C GLY A 34 -1.26 -19.33 5.02
N LEU A 35 -1.49 -19.60 6.30
CA LEU A 35 -2.67 -20.34 6.72
C LEU A 35 -3.90 -19.49 6.34
N ASP A 36 -4.89 -20.07 5.66
CA ASP A 36 -6.08 -19.38 5.13
C ASP A 36 -7.09 -19.00 6.24
N ILE A 37 -6.56 -18.51 7.37
CA ILE A 37 -7.25 -18.07 8.58
C ILE A 37 -6.92 -16.58 8.75
N GLY A 38 -7.66 -15.73 8.04
CA GLY A 38 -7.54 -14.28 8.15
C GLY A 38 -8.42 -13.53 7.15
N ARG A 39 -8.70 -12.24 7.43
CA ARG A 39 -9.37 -11.36 6.46
C ARG A 39 -8.42 -11.13 5.27
N PRO A 40 -8.83 -11.41 4.03
CA PRO A 40 -8.01 -11.13 2.87
C PRO A 40 -7.67 -9.63 2.82
N PRO A 41 -6.41 -9.25 2.56
CA PRO A 41 -6.04 -7.85 2.48
C PRO A 41 -6.81 -7.19 1.33
N ASN A 42 -7.68 -6.25 1.69
CA ASN A 42 -8.60 -5.56 0.78
C ASN A 42 -8.00 -4.24 0.25
N HIS A 43 -6.72 -4.00 0.52
CA HIS A 43 -6.04 -2.77 0.13
C HIS A 43 -5.33 -2.94 -1.21
N ASP A 44 -5.55 -1.96 -2.08
CA ASP A 44 -4.84 -1.78 -3.34
C ASP A 44 -3.33 -1.60 -3.08
N LEU A 45 -2.49 -2.30 -3.85
CA LEU A 45 -1.02 -2.28 -3.67
C LEU A 45 -0.43 -0.90 -3.96
N ARG A 46 -0.98 -0.22 -4.97
CA ARG A 46 -0.53 1.12 -5.34
C ARG A 46 -0.78 2.09 -4.21
N SER A 47 -1.96 2.01 -3.61
CA SER A 47 -2.31 2.82 -2.45
C SER A 47 -1.43 2.60 -1.23
N LEU A 48 -0.96 1.37 -1.01
CA LEU A 48 0.02 1.11 0.05
C LEU A 48 1.38 1.70 -0.27
N LEU A 49 1.86 1.53 -1.51
CA LEU A 49 3.18 2.03 -1.92
C LEU A 49 3.24 3.56 -1.90
N ASP A 50 2.21 4.24 -2.43
CA ASP A 50 2.11 5.69 -2.42
C ASP A 50 2.10 6.26 -0.99
N ALA A 51 1.45 5.56 -0.05
CA ALA A 51 1.45 5.93 1.37
C ALA A 51 2.84 5.79 2.01
N VAL A 52 3.54 4.70 1.73
CA VAL A 52 4.93 4.49 2.17
C VAL A 52 5.84 5.57 1.61
N LEU A 53 5.70 5.92 0.33
CA LEU A 53 6.47 6.99 -0.30
C LEU A 53 6.15 8.36 0.30
N CYS A 54 4.89 8.61 0.63
CA CYS A 54 4.47 9.83 1.31
C CYS A 54 5.18 9.98 2.65
N VAL A 55 5.15 8.95 3.50
CA VAL A 55 5.82 8.97 4.80
C VAL A 55 7.33 9.10 4.64
N ASN A 56 7.94 8.33 3.73
CA ASN A 56 9.39 8.38 3.50
C ASN A 56 9.87 9.75 2.98
N ARG A 57 9.06 10.43 2.16
CA ARG A 57 9.45 11.70 1.53
C ARG A 57 9.14 12.93 2.39
N THR A 58 8.11 12.86 3.22
CA THR A 58 7.64 14.01 4.02
C THR A 58 7.91 13.87 5.51
N GLY A 59 8.18 12.66 6.01
CA GLY A 59 8.39 12.37 7.42
C GLY A 59 7.11 12.42 8.27
N ILE A 60 5.93 12.52 7.66
CA ILE A 60 4.68 12.57 8.43
C ILE A 60 4.44 11.26 9.19
N PRO A 61 4.00 11.29 10.46
CA PRO A 61 3.67 10.06 11.16
C PRO A 61 2.47 9.35 10.52
N TRP A 62 2.50 8.02 10.49
CA TRP A 62 1.47 7.17 9.87
C TRP A 62 0.03 7.51 10.27
N ARG A 63 -0.19 7.90 11.54
CA ARG A 63 -1.51 8.31 12.07
C ARG A 63 -2.13 9.54 11.38
N TYR A 64 -1.31 10.34 10.68
CA TYR A 64 -1.75 11.54 9.98
C TYR A 64 -2.01 11.30 8.49
N LEU A 65 -1.77 10.08 7.98
CA LEU A 65 -2.18 9.76 6.61
C LEU A 65 -3.71 9.70 6.51
N PRO A 66 -4.28 10.21 5.42
CA PRO A 66 -5.68 9.98 5.05
C PRO A 66 -6.11 8.52 5.25
N HIS A 67 -7.27 8.30 5.87
CA HIS A 67 -7.76 6.98 6.30
C HIS A 67 -7.90 5.92 5.19
N GLY A 68 -7.80 6.29 3.91
CA GLY A 68 -7.75 5.34 2.79
C GLY A 68 -6.46 4.49 2.72
N ALA A 69 -5.39 4.90 3.41
CA ALA A 69 -4.08 4.22 3.39
C ALA A 69 -3.71 3.51 4.71
N VAL A 70 -4.31 3.93 5.84
CA VAL A 70 -3.81 3.62 7.19
C VAL A 70 -4.21 2.22 7.71
N THR A 71 -5.23 1.58 7.12
CA THR A 71 -5.87 0.40 7.73
C THR A 71 -5.02 -0.89 7.74
N LEU A 72 -3.82 -0.89 7.15
CA LEU A 72 -2.91 -2.05 7.15
C LEU A 72 -1.86 -2.02 8.29
N ILE A 73 -1.52 -0.85 8.84
CA ILE A 73 -0.26 -0.69 9.58
C ILE A 73 -0.40 -0.95 11.09
N ASP A 74 -1.61 -0.90 11.64
CA ASP A 74 -1.89 -1.29 13.03
C ASP A 74 -1.68 -2.79 13.32
N ARG A 75 -1.28 -3.60 12.34
CA ARG A 75 -0.99 -5.05 12.51
C ARG A 75 0.47 -5.43 12.21
N VAL A 76 1.32 -4.47 11.82
CA VAL A 76 2.74 -4.72 11.50
C VAL A 76 3.68 -4.09 12.54
N ALA A 77 3.14 -3.28 13.45
CA ALA A 77 3.84 -2.76 14.63
C ALA A 77 3.44 -3.52 15.89
#